data_AF-A0A2N3Y951-F1
#
_entry.id   AF-A0A2N3Y951-F1
#
_cell.length_a   1.000
_cell.length_b   1.000
_cell.length_c   1.000
_cell.angle_alpha   90.00
_cell.angle_beta   90.00
_cell.angle_gamma   90.00
#
_symmetry.space_group_name_H-M   'P 1'
#
loop_
_entity.id
_entity.type
_entity.pdbx_description
1 polymer ?
#
loop_
_entity_poly.entity_id
_entity_poly.type
_entity_poly.pdbx_seq_one_letter_code
_entity_poly.pdbx_strand_id
1 'polypeptide(L)'
;MTVLLREAVGERLRRARTAQSRTLRDVSRAARVSLGYLSEVERGRKEASSELLASICAALDLPLPELLVTVAGDLDETLLVPSVVDQAASAEIDGGRLVPSLIGTELSDAELAQQQMAGAEAGADAEPRACAERLQTMLSQRIGAPVRKPGGVVVAA
;
A
#
# COMPACT_ATOMS: atom_id res chain seq x y z
N MET A 1 15.74 16.74 -0.51
CA MET A 1 16.57 15.76 -1.25
C MET A 1 15.62 14.65 -1.65
N THR A 2 15.46 14.28 -2.92
CA THR A 2 14.40 13.33 -3.33
C THR A 2 14.72 11.93 -2.78
N VAL A 3 13.97 11.47 -1.79
CA VAL A 3 14.12 10.13 -1.20
C VAL A 3 13.66 9.08 -2.21
N LEU A 4 14.45 8.03 -2.40
CA LEU A 4 14.07 6.93 -3.30
C LEU A 4 13.21 5.91 -2.57
N LEU A 5 12.29 5.25 -3.28
CA LEU A 5 11.37 4.27 -2.70
C LEU A 5 12.10 3.18 -1.92
N ARG A 6 13.17 2.59 -2.48
CA ARG A 6 13.98 1.57 -1.78
C ARG A 6 14.62 2.07 -0.49
N GLU A 7 14.93 3.35 -0.39
CA GLU A 7 15.54 3.94 0.81
C GLU A 7 14.49 4.08 1.90
N ALA A 8 13.31 4.63 1.56
CA ALA A 8 12.17 4.73 2.49
C ALA A 8 11.70 3.35 2.98
N VAL A 9 11.55 2.38 2.06
CA VAL A 9 11.19 0.99 2.40
C VAL A 9 12.27 0.35 3.28
N GLY A 10 13.54 0.44 2.87
CA GLY A 10 14.67 -0.14 3.58
C GLY A 10 14.79 0.37 5.02
N GLU A 11 14.64 1.68 5.20
CA GLU A 11 14.67 2.31 6.52
C GLU A 11 13.50 1.86 7.40
N ARG A 12 12.28 1.72 6.85
CA ARG A 12 11.12 1.23 7.62
C ARG A 12 11.28 -0.23 8.05
N LEU A 13 11.78 -1.09 7.18
CA LEU A 13 12.11 -2.48 7.52
C LEU A 13 13.18 -2.56 8.62
N ARG A 14 14.23 -1.74 8.50
CA ARG A 14 15.29 -1.66 9.50
C ARG A 14 14.75 -1.22 10.86
N ARG A 15 13.93 -0.17 10.91
CA ARG A 15 13.29 0.32 12.14
C ARG A 15 12.45 -0.76 12.80
N ALA A 16 11.58 -1.42 12.05
CA ALA A 16 10.74 -2.51 12.55
C ALA A 16 11.59 -3.64 13.16
N ARG A 17 12.64 -4.09 12.44
CA ARG A 17 13.56 -5.11 12.95
C ARG A 17 14.24 -4.68 14.25
N THR A 18 14.75 -3.45 14.31
CA THR A 18 15.46 -2.94 15.49
C THR A 18 14.54 -2.71 16.68
N ALA A 19 13.29 -2.28 16.45
CA ALA A 19 12.28 -2.13 17.50
C ALA A 19 11.94 -3.47 18.15
N GLN A 20 11.96 -4.56 17.35
CA GLN A 20 11.81 -5.94 17.85
C GLN A 20 13.10 -6.50 18.48
N SER A 21 14.20 -5.75 18.53
CA SER A 21 15.53 -6.22 18.98
C SER A 21 16.04 -7.47 18.25
N ARG A 22 15.62 -7.69 16.99
CA ARG A 22 16.00 -8.85 16.19
C ARG A 22 17.25 -8.58 15.36
N THR A 23 18.09 -9.59 15.18
CA THR A 23 19.28 -9.45 14.35
C THR A 23 18.96 -9.63 12.88
N LEU A 24 19.85 -9.14 11.99
CA LEU A 24 19.77 -9.42 10.55
C LEU A 24 19.76 -10.93 10.26
N ARG A 25 20.50 -11.73 11.04
CA ARG A 25 20.54 -13.19 10.86
C ARG A 25 19.16 -13.80 11.10
N ASP A 26 18.49 -13.41 12.19
CA ASP A 26 17.19 -13.96 12.58
C ASP A 26 16.13 -13.71 11.50
N VAL A 27 16.05 -12.47 11.03
CA VAL A 27 15.08 -12.08 9.99
C VAL A 27 15.44 -12.70 8.64
N SER A 28 16.72 -12.70 8.25
CA SER A 28 17.13 -13.29 6.97
C SER A 28 16.81 -14.80 6.90
N ARG A 29 16.97 -15.51 8.02
CA ARG A 29 16.65 -16.94 8.12
C ARG A 29 15.14 -17.18 7.99
N ALA A 30 14.34 -16.39 8.71
CA ALA A 30 12.88 -16.48 8.65
C ALA A 30 12.33 -16.13 7.25
N ALA A 31 12.86 -15.08 6.62
CA ALA A 31 12.47 -14.62 5.29
C ALA A 31 13.08 -15.44 4.13
N ARG A 32 13.92 -16.45 4.43
CA ARG A 32 14.63 -17.28 3.45
C ARG A 32 15.45 -16.49 2.43
N VAL A 33 16.08 -15.40 2.87
CA VAL A 33 17.00 -14.58 2.07
C VAL A 33 18.40 -14.61 2.66
N SER A 34 19.42 -14.21 1.89
CA SER A 34 20.76 -14.08 2.45
C SER A 34 20.86 -12.85 3.37
N LEU A 35 21.66 -12.95 4.42
CA LEU A 35 21.93 -11.82 5.33
C LEU A 35 22.48 -10.61 4.57
N GLY A 36 23.39 -10.84 3.62
CA GLY A 36 23.95 -9.78 2.79
C GLY A 36 22.86 -9.09 1.95
N TYR A 37 21.94 -9.86 1.37
CA TYR A 37 20.82 -9.30 0.62
C TYR A 37 19.93 -8.42 1.49
N LEU A 38 19.49 -8.91 2.66
CA LEU A 38 18.67 -8.13 3.59
C LEU A 38 19.39 -6.84 4.04
N SER A 39 20.69 -6.91 4.29
CA SER A 39 21.49 -5.74 4.67
C SER A 39 21.56 -4.69 3.55
N GLU A 40 21.64 -5.10 2.29
CA GLU A 40 21.60 -4.17 1.15
C GLU A 40 20.22 -3.54 0.98
N VAL A 41 19.14 -4.31 1.21
CA VAL A 41 17.76 -3.81 1.18
C VAL A 41 17.52 -2.79 2.29
N GLU A 42 17.88 -3.09 3.54
CA GLU A 42 17.73 -2.15 4.68
C GLU A 42 18.49 -0.84 4.50
N ARG A 43 19.53 -0.83 3.67
CA ARG A 43 20.33 0.37 3.35
C ARG A 43 19.87 1.07 2.07
N GLY A 44 18.77 0.63 1.45
CA GLY A 44 18.27 1.22 0.21
C GLY A 44 19.22 1.04 -0.98
N ARG A 45 20.05 -0.01 -1.00
CA ARG A 45 20.95 -0.30 -2.12
C ARG A 45 20.37 -1.30 -3.12
N LYS A 46 19.30 -2.00 -2.75
CA LYS A 46 18.59 -2.94 -3.62
C LYS A 46 17.08 -2.68 -3.60
N GLU A 47 16.48 -2.79 -4.77
CA GLU A 47 15.04 -2.92 -4.93
C GLU A 47 14.66 -4.38 -4.61
N ALA A 48 13.79 -4.58 -3.62
CA ALA A 48 13.27 -5.91 -3.32
C ALA A 48 12.13 -6.24 -4.31
N SER A 49 12.13 -7.47 -4.83
CA SER A 49 10.96 -7.97 -5.56
C SER A 49 9.75 -7.99 -4.61
N SER A 50 8.54 -7.88 -5.14
CA SER A 50 7.31 -7.91 -4.35
C SER A 50 7.20 -9.18 -3.48
N GLU A 51 7.66 -10.33 -3.99
CA GLU A 51 7.70 -11.59 -3.26
C GLU A 51 8.69 -11.56 -2.09
N LEU A 52 9.87 -10.97 -2.30
CA LEU A 52 10.89 -10.85 -1.26
C LEU A 52 10.47 -9.85 -0.19
N LEU A 53 9.85 -8.74 -0.60
CA LEU A 53 9.29 -7.76 0.32
C LEU A 53 8.21 -8.40 1.20
N ALA A 54 7.28 -9.16 0.60
CA ALA A 54 6.26 -9.89 1.34
C ALA A 54 6.88 -10.90 2.33
N SER A 55 7.90 -11.66 1.91
CA SER A 55 8.61 -12.61 2.77
C SER A 55 9.28 -11.92 3.97
N ILE A 56 9.93 -10.77 3.75
CA ILE A 56 10.58 -9.99 4.81
C ILE A 56 9.54 -9.40 5.77
N CYS A 57 8.42 -8.88 5.25
CA CYS A 57 7.32 -8.34 6.06
C CYS A 57 6.70 -9.44 6.93
N ALA A 58 6.42 -10.61 6.35
CA ALA A 58 5.93 -11.76 7.09
C ALA A 58 6.93 -12.21 8.18
N ALA A 59 8.22 -12.23 7.87
CA ALA A 59 9.26 -12.56 8.86
C ALA A 59 9.35 -11.58 10.02
N LEU A 60 8.88 -10.33 9.84
CA LEU A 60 8.84 -9.26 10.83
C LEU A 60 7.45 -9.10 11.48
N ASP A 61 6.48 -9.97 11.17
CA ASP A 61 5.08 -9.82 11.60
C ASP A 61 4.51 -8.42 11.29
N LEU A 62 4.94 -7.84 10.16
CA LEU A 62 4.56 -6.51 9.71
C LEU A 62 3.59 -6.61 8.51
N PRO A 63 2.38 -6.03 8.57
CA PRO A 63 1.47 -6.03 7.43
C PRO A 63 2.03 -5.16 6.29
N LEU A 64 2.18 -5.76 5.09
CA LEU A 64 2.68 -5.05 3.90
C LEU A 64 1.89 -3.76 3.58
N PRO A 65 0.54 -3.72 3.66
CA PRO A 65 -0.20 -2.49 3.40
C PRO A 65 0.15 -1.34 4.36
N GLU A 66 0.35 -1.64 5.64
CA GLU A 66 0.71 -0.65 6.67
C GLU A 66 2.10 -0.06 6.41
N LEU A 67 3.05 -0.93 6.00
CA LEU A 67 4.36 -0.49 5.54
C LEU A 67 4.24 0.49 4.37
N LEU A 68 3.45 0.15 3.35
CA LEU A 68 3.32 0.97 2.14
C LEU A 68 2.65 2.32 2.41
N VAL A 69 1.62 2.38 3.27
CA VAL A 69 1.01 3.64 3.70
C VAL A 69 2.03 4.53 4.40
N THR A 70 2.82 3.94 5.30
CA THR A 70 3.85 4.66 6.04
C THR A 70 4.95 5.19 5.09
N VAL A 71 5.38 4.37 4.13
CA VAL A 71 6.38 4.75 3.13
C VAL A 71 5.87 5.87 2.22
N ALA A 72 4.59 5.85 1.84
CA ALA A 72 4.00 6.94 1.06
C ALA A 72 4.09 8.28 1.81
N GLY A 73 3.84 8.28 3.12
CA GLY A 73 4.02 9.47 3.96
C GLY A 73 5.48 9.94 4.07
N ASP A 74 6.46 9.02 4.05
CA ASP A 74 7.89 9.40 4.06
C ASP A 74 8.37 10.03 2.76
N LEU A 75 7.80 9.63 1.64
CA LEU A 75 8.14 10.16 0.33
C LEU A 75 7.51 11.53 0.08
N ASP A 76 6.42 11.84 0.78
CA ASP A 76 5.76 13.12 0.72
C ASP A 76 6.33 14.10 1.76
N GLU A 77 7.57 14.58 1.53
CA GLU A 77 8.20 15.61 2.39
C GLU A 77 7.38 16.91 2.49
N THR A 78 6.35 17.09 1.64
CA THR A 78 5.49 18.27 1.60
C THR A 78 4.25 18.16 2.48
N LEU A 79 3.82 16.94 2.81
CA LEU A 79 2.72 16.70 3.73
C LEU A 79 3.28 16.14 5.04
N LEU A 80 3.56 17.05 5.99
CA LEU A 80 3.54 16.70 7.41
C LEU A 80 2.19 16.05 7.71
N VAL A 81 2.13 14.72 7.68
CA VAL A 81 0.86 14.00 7.80
C VAL A 81 0.29 14.27 9.19
N PRO A 82 -0.95 14.79 9.31
CA PRO A 82 -1.62 14.82 10.61
C PRO A 82 -1.74 13.37 11.09
N SER A 83 -1.28 13.16 12.32
CA SER A 83 -1.40 11.91 13.05
C SER A 83 -2.81 11.32 12.90
N VAL A 84 -2.91 10.09 12.40
CA VAL A 84 -4.16 9.32 12.35
C VAL A 84 -4.61 8.82 13.74
N VAL A 85 -4.20 9.49 14.80
CA VAL A 85 -4.71 9.24 16.15
C VAL A 85 -5.85 10.22 16.43
N ASP A 86 -7.05 9.63 16.46
CA ASP A 86 -8.31 10.12 17.02
C ASP A 86 -9.40 10.49 15.99
N GLN A 87 -10.09 9.46 15.51
CA GLN A 87 -11.53 9.54 15.31
C GLN A 87 -12.21 8.42 16.08
N ALA A 88 -12.08 8.48 17.40
CA ALA A 88 -13.06 7.91 18.33
C ALA A 88 -13.93 9.06 18.88
N ALA A 89 -14.58 9.80 17.98
CA ALA A 89 -15.70 10.67 18.34
C ALA A 89 -16.91 10.20 17.54
N SER A 90 -17.73 9.41 18.22
CA SER A 90 -19.03 8.92 17.83
C SER A 90 -19.92 10.06 17.32
N ALA A 91 -20.05 10.18 16.00
CA ALA A 91 -21.20 10.82 15.38
C ALA A 91 -22.22 9.72 15.09
N GLU A 92 -23.35 9.77 15.80
CA GLU A 92 -24.48 8.88 15.59
C GLU A 92 -24.97 8.95 14.14
N ILE A 93 -25.35 7.78 13.64
CA ILE A 93 -25.63 7.51 12.25
C ILE A 93 -27.14 7.65 12.04
N ASP A 94 -27.54 8.68 11.29
CA ASP A 94 -28.66 8.56 10.37
C ASP A 94 -28.10 8.61 8.95
N GLY A 95 -27.96 7.43 8.33
CA GLY A 95 -27.90 7.33 6.87
C GLY A 95 -26.62 7.70 6.10
N GLY A 96 -25.39 7.59 6.65
CA GLY A 96 -24.21 7.64 5.77
C GLY A 96 -22.85 7.74 6.46
N ARG A 97 -21.95 6.80 6.17
CA ARG A 97 -20.56 6.79 6.64
C ARG A 97 -19.70 7.68 5.76
N LEU A 98 -19.12 8.75 6.31
CA LEU A 98 -18.09 9.53 5.64
C LEU A 98 -16.73 8.81 5.70
N VAL A 99 -16.12 8.60 4.55
CA VAL A 99 -14.66 8.40 4.41
C VAL A 99 -14.10 9.66 3.76
N PRO A 100 -12.99 10.24 4.25
CA PRO A 100 -12.34 11.35 3.57
C PRO A 100 -11.94 10.92 2.15
N SER A 101 -12.57 11.51 1.14
CA SER A 101 -12.23 11.28 -0.26
C SER A 101 -10.88 11.96 -0.57
N LEU A 102 -9.85 11.16 -0.83
CA LEU A 102 -8.56 11.66 -1.34
C LEU A 102 -8.50 11.65 -2.87
N ILE A 103 -9.65 11.63 -3.56
CA ILE A 103 -9.73 11.75 -5.01
C ILE A 103 -10.54 13.01 -5.32
N GLY A 104 -9.88 13.92 -6.03
CA GLY A 104 -10.36 15.26 -6.36
C GLY A 104 -11.78 15.30 -6.92
N THR A 105 -12.43 16.41 -6.64
CA THR A 105 -13.81 16.84 -6.89
C THR A 105 -14.19 16.96 -8.36
N GLU A 106 -13.92 15.96 -9.21
CA GLU A 106 -14.18 16.07 -10.66
C GLU A 106 -14.78 14.79 -11.25
N LEU A 107 -15.73 14.14 -10.58
CA LEU A 107 -16.50 13.00 -11.12
C LEU A 107 -17.87 12.88 -10.43
N SER A 108 -18.73 13.87 -10.63
CA SER A 108 -20.15 13.73 -10.32
C SER A 108 -20.95 14.15 -11.55
N ASP A 109 -21.15 13.19 -12.46
CA ASP A 109 -22.25 13.16 -13.43
C ASP A 109 -22.23 11.80 -14.16
N ALA A 110 -22.47 10.70 -13.43
CA ALA A 110 -22.86 9.42 -14.04
C ALA A 110 -23.34 8.40 -12.98
N GLU A 111 -24.49 8.62 -12.36
CA GLU A 111 -25.18 7.58 -11.59
C GLU A 111 -26.66 7.49 -11.96
N LEU A 112 -26.98 6.68 -12.97
CA LEU A 112 -28.28 6.02 -13.12
C LEU A 112 -28.10 4.69 -13.87
N ALA A 113 -28.00 3.57 -13.14
CA ALA A 113 -28.70 2.31 -13.45
C ALA A 113 -28.32 1.15 -12.48
N GLN A 114 -29.27 0.83 -11.61
CA GLN A 114 -29.76 -0.52 -11.25
C GLN A 114 -28.83 -1.56 -10.58
N GLN A 115 -29.01 -1.65 -9.25
CA GLN A 115 -29.54 -2.81 -8.52
C GLN A 115 -29.50 -4.20 -9.20
N GLN A 116 -28.88 -5.18 -8.52
CA GLN A 116 -29.61 -6.31 -7.94
C GLN A 116 -28.77 -7.12 -6.92
N MET A 117 -29.44 -7.50 -5.82
CA MET A 117 -28.96 -8.30 -4.70
C MET A 117 -28.95 -9.80 -5.03
N ALA A 118 -28.02 -10.55 -4.41
CA ALA A 118 -28.30 -11.84 -3.77
C ALA A 118 -27.16 -12.18 -2.79
N GLY A 119 -27.51 -12.49 -1.54
CA GLY A 119 -26.57 -12.86 -0.49
C GLY A 119 -26.08 -14.31 -0.59
N ALA A 120 -24.98 -14.60 0.10
CA ALA A 120 -24.62 -15.93 0.60
C ALA A 120 -23.60 -15.77 1.74
N GLU A 121 -23.83 -16.51 2.82
CA GLU A 121 -23.05 -16.56 4.05
C GLU A 121 -21.75 -17.38 3.92
N ALA A 122 -20.91 -17.20 4.95
CA ALA A 122 -19.94 -18.15 5.53
C ALA A 122 -18.57 -18.34 4.86
N GLY A 123 -17.55 -18.44 5.72
CA GLY A 123 -16.33 -19.19 5.46
C GLY A 123 -15.03 -18.41 5.65
N ALA A 124 -14.46 -18.52 6.85
CA ALA A 124 -13.06 -18.20 7.11
C ALA A 124 -12.19 -19.26 6.41
N ASP A 125 -11.60 -18.89 5.28
CA ASP A 125 -10.33 -19.42 4.73
C ASP A 125 -10.02 -18.59 3.48
N ALA A 126 -9.35 -17.44 3.68
CA ALA A 126 -9.02 -16.52 2.60
C ALA A 126 -7.86 -17.09 1.76
N GLU A 127 -8.18 -17.78 0.68
CA GLU A 127 -7.23 -18.19 -0.34
C GLU A 127 -6.41 -16.98 -0.86
N PRO A 128 -5.10 -17.13 -1.09
CA PRO A 128 -4.25 -16.06 -1.64
C PRO A 128 -4.66 -15.61 -3.06
N ARG A 129 -5.52 -16.37 -3.75
CA ARG A 129 -6.06 -16.03 -5.08
C ARG A 129 -7.10 -14.92 -5.05
N ALA A 130 -7.96 -14.88 -4.03
CA ALA A 130 -9.02 -13.88 -3.93
C ALA A 130 -8.47 -12.45 -3.72
N CYS A 131 -7.34 -12.33 -3.02
CA CYS A 131 -6.64 -11.05 -2.86
C CYS A 131 -6.03 -10.59 -4.18
N ALA A 132 -5.41 -11.49 -4.95
CA ALA A 132 -4.83 -11.18 -6.26
C ALA A 132 -5.88 -10.74 -7.29
N GLU A 133 -7.01 -11.44 -7.37
CA GLU A 133 -8.11 -11.07 -8.28
C GLU A 133 -8.73 -9.73 -7.91
N ARG A 134 -8.98 -9.49 -6.62
CA ARG A 134 -9.51 -8.21 -6.13
C ARG A 134 -8.54 -7.06 -6.40
N LEU A 135 -7.23 -7.29 -6.24
CA LEU A 135 -6.20 -6.31 -6.58
C LEU A 135 -6.16 -6.04 -8.10
N GLN A 136 -6.30 -7.07 -8.93
CA GLN A 136 -6.28 -6.96 -10.39
C GLN A 136 -7.51 -6.18 -10.91
N THR A 137 -8.68 -6.40 -10.33
CA THR A 137 -9.89 -5.59 -10.61
C THR A 137 -9.69 -4.14 -10.16
N MET A 138 -9.09 -3.90 -9.00
CA MET A 138 -8.86 -2.54 -8.48
C MET A 138 -7.80 -1.77 -9.29
N LEU A 139 -6.74 -2.44 -9.75
CA LEU A 139 -5.67 -1.82 -10.55
C LEU A 139 -6.10 -1.54 -11.99
N SER A 140 -6.90 -2.45 -12.59
CA SER A 140 -7.44 -2.25 -13.94
C SER A 140 -8.44 -1.09 -14.04
N GLN A 141 -9.15 -0.78 -12.95
CA GLN A 141 -10.09 0.35 -12.89
C GLN A 141 -9.40 1.70 -12.60
N ARG A 142 -8.19 1.72 -12.03
CA ARG A 142 -7.52 2.95 -11.59
C ARG A 142 -6.39 3.43 -12.47
N ILE A 143 -5.79 2.57 -13.29
CA ILE A 143 -4.74 2.94 -14.23
C ILE A 143 -5.35 2.99 -15.65
N GLY A 144 -6.25 3.95 -15.87
CA GLY A 144 -6.80 4.20 -17.21
C GLY A 144 -5.67 4.58 -18.18
N ALA A 145 -5.66 3.99 -19.37
CA ALA A 145 -4.71 4.35 -20.43
C ALA A 145 -4.83 5.85 -20.78
N PRO A 146 -3.72 6.55 -21.07
CA PRO A 146 -3.77 7.96 -21.44
C PRO A 146 -4.63 8.14 -22.70
N VAL A 147 -5.66 8.99 -22.60
CA VAL A 147 -6.52 9.34 -23.74
C VAL A 147 -5.68 10.07 -24.79
N ARG A 148 -5.39 9.41 -25.92
CA ARG A 148 -4.78 10.06 -27.09
C ARG A 148 -5.81 10.97 -27.75
N LYS A 149 -5.63 12.29 -27.63
CA LYS A 149 -6.31 13.23 -28.53
C LYS A 149 -5.67 13.13 -29.93
N PRO A 150 -6.46 13.11 -31.02
CA PRO A 150 -5.91 13.13 -32.35
C PRO A 150 -5.29 14.51 -32.61
N GLY A 151 -3.96 14.57 -32.75
CA GLY A 151 -3.27 15.73 -33.31
C GLY A 151 -2.39 16.59 -32.40
N GLY A 152 -1.76 16.07 -31.35
CA GLY A 152 -0.81 16.87 -30.55
C GLY A 152 0.30 16.07 -29.88
N VAL A 153 1.54 16.57 -29.99
CA VAL A 153 2.76 16.03 -29.37
C VAL A 153 2.64 16.04 -27.85
N VAL A 154 3.01 14.92 -27.20
CA VAL A 154 3.06 14.80 -25.75
C VAL A 154 4.46 15.19 -25.27
N VAL A 155 4.59 16.28 -24.53
CA VAL A 155 5.74 16.54 -23.66
C VAL A 155 5.27 16.26 -22.24
N ALA A 156 5.87 15.26 -21.61
CA ALA A 156 5.67 14.99 -20.19
C ALA A 156 6.52 15.97 -19.37
N ALA A 157 5.89 16.66 -18.43
CA ALA A 157 6.53 17.29 -17.27
C ALA A 157 5.77 16.82 -16.02
#